data_AF-A0A9E1WAY2-F1
#
_entry.id   AF-A0A9E1WAY2-F1
#
_cell.length_a   1.000
_cell.length_b   1.000
_cell.length_c   1.000
_cell.angle_alpha   90.00
_cell.angle_beta   90.00
_cell.angle_gamma   90.00
#
_symmetry.space_group_name_H-M   'P 1'
#
loop_
_entity.id
_entity.type
_entity.pdbx_description
1 polymer ?
#
loop_
_entity_poly.entity_id
_entity_poly.type
_entity_poly.pdbx_seq_one_letter_code
_entity_poly.pdbx_strand_id
1 'polypeptide(L)'
;MDSIYEQITHESIDLVLDHFEAGYSVARLAGELGYAPDVVQHMLACAYFDEGRIDKAEGLAREAVDKYAGPETHNLLLRCLLASPRDTKQEFHDESVRWAALYEDKMGSGFDQAKHGNREPEKILRLGFLCDYLGDTLFGAFLAFPLFDRLRKGGAKVYLYNFGAPNSTCDDATDICRDVRALSSDALGQQIHDDEIDILFDLNGRLRVNNRYAAMIKRPAPIQVSYMNLAGTSGLGCIDYVVTDENAVPPEDDRYYTEQVCRLPCGANGAFLLPGAQGAYKSEHHVPVGPSPVKKQGFVTFGSFNATFKLSDESLGAWAEILQRVPDSRLLLK
;
A
#
# COMPACT_ATOMS: atom_id res chain seq x y z
N MET A 1 -3.19 25.15 24.50
CA MET A 1 -2.41 24.36 23.54
C MET A 1 -1.20 23.68 24.19
N ASP A 2 -0.70 24.18 25.32
CA ASP A 2 0.54 23.66 25.92
C ASP A 2 0.41 22.41 26.82
N SER A 3 -0.80 21.94 27.19
CA SER A 3 -0.94 20.86 28.18
C SER A 3 -1.10 19.44 27.61
N ILE A 4 -1.09 19.26 26.27
CA ILE A 4 -1.18 17.93 25.64
C ILE A 4 0.24 17.33 25.43
N TYR A 5 1.24 18.18 25.24
CA TYR A 5 2.62 17.76 24.96
C TYR A 5 3.37 17.21 26.19
N GLU A 6 2.94 17.53 27.41
CA GLU A 6 3.60 17.09 28.65
C GLU A 6 3.42 15.59 28.98
N GLN A 7 2.58 14.86 28.24
CA GLN A 7 2.29 13.43 28.51
C GLN A 7 2.96 12.45 27.55
N ILE A 8 3.70 12.96 26.56
CA ILE A 8 4.54 12.16 25.66
C ILE A 8 5.97 12.30 26.17
N THR A 9 6.73 11.21 26.32
CA THR A 9 8.11 11.29 26.81
C THR A 9 8.93 12.22 25.91
N HIS A 10 9.44 13.32 26.48
CA HIS A 10 10.20 14.36 25.77
C HIS A 10 11.25 13.79 24.80
N GLU A 11 11.96 12.74 25.21
CA GLU A 11 13.01 12.08 24.44
C GLU A 11 12.53 11.43 23.13
N SER A 12 11.26 10.99 23.07
CA SER A 12 10.66 10.41 21.85
C SER A 12 10.13 11.48 20.90
N ILE A 13 9.69 12.64 21.44
CA ILE A 13 9.31 13.80 20.63
C ILE A 13 10.56 14.38 19.97
N ASP A 14 11.62 14.60 20.75
CA ASP A 14 12.86 15.21 20.26
C ASP A 14 13.48 14.37 19.14
N LEU A 15 13.53 13.03 19.28
CA LEU A 15 14.04 12.14 18.24
C LEU A 15 13.21 12.18 16.93
N VAL A 16 11.89 12.31 17.06
CA VAL A 16 10.97 12.38 15.90
C VAL A 16 11.04 13.74 15.23
N LEU A 17 11.11 14.83 16.01
CA LEU A 17 11.29 16.18 15.49
C LEU A 17 12.67 16.34 14.84
N ASP A 18 13.72 15.78 15.43
CA ASP A 18 15.08 15.77 14.87
C ASP A 18 15.13 15.04 13.52
N HIS A 19 14.32 13.99 13.33
CA HIS A 19 14.21 13.28 12.06
C HIS A 19 13.60 14.14 10.95
N PHE A 20 12.54 14.90 11.25
CA PHE A 20 11.91 15.80 10.28
C PHE A 20 12.77 17.02 9.98
N GLU A 21 13.38 17.63 10.99
CA GLU A 21 14.34 18.73 10.83
C GLU A 21 15.57 18.32 10.00
N ALA A 22 16.02 17.06 10.14
CA ALA A 22 17.04 16.50 9.26
C ALA A 22 16.55 16.43 7.79
N GLY A 23 15.30 16.02 7.55
CA GLY A 23 14.68 16.02 6.23
C GLY A 23 14.67 17.40 5.57
N TYR A 24 14.22 18.43 6.29
CA TYR A 24 14.24 19.82 5.82
C TYR A 24 15.65 20.34 5.58
N SER A 25 16.58 20.02 6.49
CA SER A 25 17.98 20.42 6.37
C SER A 25 18.65 19.81 5.14
N VAL A 26 18.34 18.54 4.82
CA VAL A 26 18.84 17.86 3.62
C VAL A 26 18.28 18.51 2.36
N ALA A 27 16.98 18.79 2.30
CA ALA A 27 16.38 19.47 1.15
C ALA A 27 17.00 20.86 0.92
N ARG A 28 17.21 21.64 1.99
CA ARG A 28 17.87 22.94 1.92
C ARG A 28 19.32 22.82 1.44
N LEU A 29 20.08 21.87 1.98
CA LEU A 29 21.46 21.61 1.56
C LEU A 29 21.54 21.20 0.09
N ALA A 30 20.60 20.38 -0.40
CA ALA A 30 20.52 20.04 -1.81
C ALA A 30 20.35 21.29 -2.70
N GLY A 31 19.50 22.24 -2.27
CA GLY A 31 19.37 23.53 -2.94
C GLY A 31 20.68 24.35 -2.93
N GLU A 32 21.37 24.42 -1.79
CA GLU A 32 22.66 25.10 -1.65
C GLU A 32 23.77 24.46 -2.52
N LEU A 33 23.72 23.14 -2.69
CA LEU A 33 24.64 22.38 -3.55
C LEU A 33 24.28 22.43 -5.04
N GLY A 34 23.21 23.14 -5.42
CA GLY A 34 22.83 23.34 -6.82
C GLY A 34 22.11 22.15 -7.46
N TYR A 35 21.48 21.27 -6.67
CA TYR A 35 20.58 20.25 -7.21
C TYR A 35 19.39 20.91 -7.92
N ALA A 36 18.81 20.18 -8.88
CA ALA A 36 17.71 20.68 -9.68
C ALA A 36 16.48 21.04 -8.80
N PRO A 37 15.76 22.13 -9.11
CA PRO A 37 14.67 22.61 -8.25
C PRO A 37 13.54 21.58 -8.01
N ASP A 38 13.25 20.75 -8.99
CA ASP A 38 12.26 19.66 -8.92
C ASP A 38 12.66 18.60 -7.89
N VAL A 39 13.95 18.26 -7.82
CA VAL A 39 14.49 17.33 -6.83
C VAL A 39 14.39 17.90 -5.42
N VAL A 40 14.76 19.16 -5.23
CA VAL A 40 14.67 19.85 -3.93
C VAL A 40 13.22 19.94 -3.47
N GLN A 41 12.31 20.30 -4.39
CA GLN A 41 10.89 20.39 -4.12
C GLN A 41 10.28 19.03 -3.76
N HIS A 42 10.66 17.96 -4.46
CA HIS A 42 10.24 16.60 -4.13
C HIS A 42 10.71 16.18 -2.73
N MET A 43 11.99 16.42 -2.39
CA MET A 43 12.53 16.12 -1.07
C MET A 43 11.77 16.85 0.04
N LEU A 44 11.48 18.14 -0.16
CA LEU A 44 10.75 18.96 0.80
C LEU A 44 9.30 18.48 0.97
N ALA A 45 8.63 18.12 -0.12
CA ALA A 45 7.27 17.59 -0.08
C ALA A 45 7.20 16.24 0.65
N CYS A 46 8.16 15.34 0.42
CA CYS A 46 8.29 14.09 1.16
C CYS A 46 8.50 14.32 2.67
N ALA A 47 9.36 15.27 3.04
CA ALA A 47 9.58 15.62 4.45
C ALA A 47 8.29 16.13 5.12
N TYR A 48 7.54 17.03 4.45
CA TYR A 48 6.23 17.48 4.95
C TYR A 48 5.21 16.36 5.05
N PHE A 49 5.20 15.43 4.08
CA PHE A 49 4.31 14.28 4.09
C PHE A 49 4.60 13.39 5.30
N ASP A 50 5.87 13.07 5.54
CA ASP A 50 6.29 12.21 6.65
C ASP A 50 6.03 12.87 8.02
N GLU A 51 6.13 14.20 8.14
CA GLU A 51 5.71 14.95 9.33
C GLU A 51 4.18 14.93 9.53
N GLY A 52 3.39 14.66 8.49
CA GLY A 52 1.94 14.74 8.50
C GLY A 52 1.37 16.12 8.14
N ARG A 53 2.21 17.01 7.60
CA ARG A 53 1.82 18.33 7.07
C ARG A 53 1.29 18.19 5.64
N ILE A 54 0.19 17.44 5.48
CA ILE A 54 -0.31 17.01 4.17
C ILE A 54 -0.64 18.18 3.25
N ASP A 55 -1.24 19.27 3.74
CA ASP A 55 -1.56 20.44 2.92
C ASP A 55 -0.31 21.08 2.29
N LYS A 56 0.79 21.14 3.05
CA LYS A 56 2.06 21.67 2.54
C LYS A 56 2.69 20.74 1.51
N ALA A 57 2.67 19.44 1.80
CA ALA A 57 3.16 18.42 0.88
C ALA A 57 2.35 18.42 -0.43
N GLU A 58 1.02 18.53 -0.34
CA GLU A 58 0.11 18.60 -1.49
C GLU A 58 0.37 19.84 -2.34
N GLY A 59 0.51 21.03 -1.72
CA GLY A 59 0.81 22.27 -2.44
C GLY A 59 2.11 22.18 -3.25
N LEU A 60 3.17 21.65 -2.64
CA LEU A 60 4.44 21.41 -3.34
C LEU A 60 4.31 20.32 -4.41
N ALA A 61 3.55 19.26 -4.18
CA ALA A 61 3.35 18.21 -5.16
C ALA A 61 2.60 18.72 -6.40
N ARG A 62 1.56 19.55 -6.22
CA ARG A 62 0.81 20.18 -7.32
C ARG A 62 1.72 21.10 -8.14
N GLU A 63 2.48 21.97 -7.49
CA GLU A 63 3.44 22.81 -8.20
C GLU A 63 4.49 21.99 -8.97
N ALA A 64 4.90 20.84 -8.43
CA ALA A 64 5.86 19.96 -9.09
C ALA A 64 5.25 19.30 -10.33
N VAL A 65 3.99 18.88 -10.28
CA VAL A 65 3.26 18.37 -11.44
C VAL A 65 3.12 19.46 -12.51
N ASP A 66 2.77 20.69 -12.13
CA ASP A 66 2.58 21.79 -13.08
C ASP A 66 3.88 22.19 -13.81
N LYS A 67 5.02 22.16 -13.12
CA LYS A 67 6.32 22.60 -13.66
C LYS A 67 7.13 21.46 -14.28
N TYR A 68 7.02 20.26 -13.73
CA TYR A 68 7.90 19.13 -13.98
C TYR A 68 7.11 17.82 -14.10
N ALA A 69 6.02 17.85 -14.89
CA ALA A 69 5.12 16.71 -15.07
C ALA A 69 5.89 15.43 -15.45
N GLY A 70 5.78 14.41 -14.60
CA GLY A 70 6.43 13.13 -14.79
C GLY A 70 5.90 12.08 -13.81
N PRO A 71 6.14 10.78 -14.04
CA PRO A 71 5.58 9.72 -13.21
C PRO A 71 5.85 9.90 -11.70
N GLU A 72 7.02 10.40 -11.33
CA GLU A 72 7.40 10.63 -9.92
C GLU A 72 6.66 11.81 -9.28
N THR A 73 6.48 12.92 -9.99
CA THR A 73 5.77 14.11 -9.47
C THR A 73 4.28 13.82 -9.31
N HIS A 74 3.68 13.13 -10.28
CA HIS A 74 2.31 12.63 -10.20
C HIS A 74 2.12 11.61 -9.07
N ASN A 75 3.08 10.67 -8.86
CA ASN A 75 3.00 9.70 -7.77
C ASN A 75 3.02 10.39 -6.39
N LEU A 76 3.90 11.38 -6.21
CA LEU A 76 3.93 12.20 -4.99
C LEU A 76 2.58 12.89 -4.74
N LEU A 77 1.97 13.51 -5.76
CA LEU A 77 0.65 14.12 -5.60
C LEU A 77 -0.41 13.09 -5.21
N LEU A 78 -0.42 11.93 -5.85
CA LEU A 78 -1.34 10.82 -5.52
C LEU A 78 -1.17 10.34 -4.07
N ARG A 79 0.06 10.31 -3.53
CA ARG A 79 0.29 10.02 -2.11
C ARG A 79 -0.37 11.07 -1.22
N CYS A 80 -0.19 12.36 -1.51
CA CYS A 80 -0.80 13.45 -0.75
C CYS A 80 -2.33 13.39 -0.80
N LEU A 81 -2.91 13.12 -1.98
CA LEU A 81 -4.37 13.01 -2.14
C LEU A 81 -4.96 11.89 -1.27
N LEU A 82 -4.30 10.73 -1.15
CA LEU A 82 -4.77 9.65 -0.26
C LEU A 82 -4.63 9.97 1.23
N ALA A 83 -3.63 10.76 1.61
CA ALA A 83 -3.42 11.17 2.99
C ALA A 83 -4.28 12.39 3.37
N SER A 84 -4.93 13.04 2.39
CA SER A 84 -5.72 14.23 2.61
C SER A 84 -6.94 13.92 3.49
N PRO A 85 -7.27 14.77 4.48
CA PRO A 85 -8.51 14.65 5.24
C PRO A 85 -9.74 15.09 4.41
N ARG A 86 -9.54 15.67 3.23
CA ARG A 86 -10.61 16.09 2.30
C ARG A 86 -11.10 14.91 1.47
N ASP A 87 -12.32 15.01 0.94
CA ASP A 87 -12.78 14.07 -0.09
C ASP A 87 -12.07 14.36 -1.42
N THR A 88 -11.04 13.57 -1.71
CA THR A 88 -10.17 13.69 -2.90
C THR A 88 -10.43 12.61 -3.95
N LYS A 89 -11.50 11.79 -3.83
CA LYS A 89 -11.70 10.61 -4.70
C LYS A 89 -11.66 10.93 -6.19
N GLN A 90 -12.34 12.00 -6.62
CA GLN A 90 -12.33 12.44 -8.02
C GLN A 90 -10.94 12.93 -8.44
N GLU A 91 -10.29 13.75 -7.62
CA GLU A 91 -8.95 14.28 -7.90
C GLU A 91 -7.94 13.12 -8.03
N PHE A 92 -8.03 12.13 -7.15
CA PHE A 92 -7.20 10.94 -7.16
C PHE A 92 -7.44 10.09 -8.41
N HIS A 93 -8.70 9.92 -8.83
CA HIS A 93 -9.04 9.24 -10.08
C HIS A 93 -8.41 9.94 -11.28
N ASP A 94 -8.69 11.23 -11.46
CA ASP A 94 -8.22 12.01 -12.60
C ASP A 94 -6.68 12.03 -12.68
N GLU A 95 -6.04 12.17 -11.51
CA GLU A 95 -4.60 12.16 -11.38
C GLU A 95 -3.99 10.78 -11.66
N SER A 96 -4.67 9.70 -11.26
CA SER A 96 -4.23 8.32 -11.57
C SER A 96 -4.26 8.06 -13.07
N VAL A 97 -5.27 8.57 -13.77
CA VAL A 97 -5.37 8.48 -15.24
C VAL A 97 -4.25 9.29 -15.92
N ARG A 98 -3.98 10.51 -15.45
CA ARG A 98 -2.85 11.33 -15.96
C ARG A 98 -1.51 10.63 -15.76
N TRP A 99 -1.29 10.08 -14.58
CA TRP A 99 -0.09 9.31 -14.26
C TRP A 99 0.05 8.09 -15.19
N ALA A 100 -1.03 7.33 -15.38
CA ALA A 100 -1.04 6.13 -16.22
C ALA A 100 -0.70 6.46 -17.67
N ALA A 101 -1.24 7.54 -18.23
CA ALA A 101 -0.94 7.96 -19.60
C ALA A 101 0.57 8.23 -19.81
N LEU A 102 1.25 8.83 -18.83
CA LEU A 102 2.70 9.08 -18.89
C LEU A 102 3.55 7.81 -18.73
N TYR A 103 2.97 6.79 -18.08
CA TYR A 103 3.65 5.55 -17.75
C TYR A 103 3.46 4.49 -18.84
N GLU A 104 2.29 4.44 -19.47
CA GLU A 104 1.95 3.51 -20.56
C GLU A 104 2.58 3.92 -21.90
N ASP A 105 2.68 5.21 -22.21
CA ASP A 105 3.28 5.74 -23.47
C ASP A 105 4.75 5.30 -23.67
N LYS A 106 5.43 4.91 -22.57
CA LYS A 106 6.83 4.49 -22.58
C LYS A 106 7.04 2.99 -22.80
N MET A 107 5.97 2.20 -22.84
CA MET A 107 6.06 0.74 -22.85
C MET A 107 5.72 0.15 -24.22
N GLY A 108 6.59 -0.74 -24.71
CA GLY A 108 6.46 -1.40 -26.02
C GLY A 108 5.29 -2.39 -26.14
N SER A 109 5.26 -3.14 -27.25
CA SER A 109 4.22 -4.12 -27.55
C SER A 109 4.06 -5.19 -26.45
N GLY A 110 2.81 -5.52 -26.11
CA GLY A 110 2.46 -6.56 -25.12
C GLY A 110 2.68 -7.99 -25.61
N PHE A 111 2.49 -8.95 -24.71
CA PHE A 111 2.61 -10.38 -24.98
C PHE A 111 1.41 -10.93 -25.77
N ASP A 112 1.67 -11.90 -26.65
CA ASP A 112 0.63 -12.63 -27.37
C ASP A 112 -0.17 -13.52 -26.40
N GLN A 113 -1.48 -13.31 -26.38
CA GLN A 113 -2.39 -14.06 -25.51
C GLN A 113 -2.82 -15.40 -26.08
N ALA A 114 -2.34 -15.82 -27.25
CA ALA A 114 -2.69 -17.10 -27.87
C ALA A 114 -2.44 -18.31 -26.94
N LYS A 115 -1.41 -18.25 -26.09
CA LYS A 115 -1.12 -19.29 -25.08
C LYS A 115 -2.22 -19.43 -24.00
N HIS A 116 -3.02 -18.38 -23.78
CA HIS A 116 -4.08 -18.35 -22.76
C HIS A 116 -5.48 -18.72 -23.31
N GLY A 117 -5.56 -19.36 -24.48
CA GLY A 117 -6.82 -19.67 -25.15
C GLY A 117 -7.69 -20.74 -24.48
N ASN A 118 -7.15 -21.56 -23.58
CA ASN A 118 -7.91 -22.60 -22.90
C ASN A 118 -8.81 -22.00 -21.80
N ARG A 119 -10.13 -22.07 -22.01
CA ARG A 119 -11.20 -21.63 -21.11
C ARG A 119 -12.12 -22.78 -20.67
N GLU A 120 -11.65 -24.02 -20.75
CA GLU A 120 -12.44 -25.18 -20.33
C GLU A 120 -12.75 -25.11 -18.82
N PRO A 121 -13.98 -25.47 -18.39
CA PRO A 121 -14.36 -25.42 -16.97
C PRO A 121 -13.49 -26.29 -16.04
N GLU A 122 -12.92 -27.37 -16.58
CA GLU A 122 -12.09 -28.34 -15.86
C GLU A 122 -10.63 -27.87 -15.72
N LYS A 123 -10.25 -26.75 -16.35
CA LYS A 123 -8.89 -26.22 -16.31
C LYS A 123 -8.53 -25.79 -14.89
N ILE A 124 -7.41 -26.32 -14.39
CA ILE A 124 -6.79 -25.82 -13.16
C ILE A 124 -6.29 -24.40 -13.41
N LEU A 125 -6.89 -23.42 -12.73
CA LEU A 125 -6.50 -22.03 -12.84
C LEU A 125 -5.13 -21.79 -12.19
N ARG A 126 -4.25 -21.10 -12.91
CA ARG A 126 -2.95 -20.63 -12.40
C ARG A 126 -3.08 -19.18 -11.94
N LEU A 127 -2.97 -18.97 -10.63
CA LEU A 127 -3.09 -17.66 -10.00
C LEU A 127 -1.71 -17.15 -9.62
N GLY A 128 -1.29 -16.03 -10.19
CA GLY A 128 -0.01 -15.37 -9.90
C GLY A 128 -0.20 -14.21 -8.94
N PHE A 129 0.65 -14.09 -7.92
CA PHE A 129 0.65 -12.99 -6.97
C PHE A 129 2.00 -12.27 -6.97
N LEU A 130 1.99 -10.96 -7.22
CA LEU A 130 3.16 -10.10 -7.11
C LEU A 130 3.17 -9.44 -5.73
N CYS A 131 4.22 -9.67 -4.94
CA CYS A 131 4.34 -9.03 -3.63
C CYS A 131 5.80 -8.82 -3.18
N ASP A 132 6.07 -7.72 -2.47
CA ASP A 132 7.41 -7.41 -1.90
C ASP A 132 7.49 -7.40 -0.37
N TYR A 133 6.41 -7.71 0.34
CA TYR A 133 6.35 -7.46 1.79
C TYR A 133 5.63 -8.57 2.57
N LEU A 134 5.76 -9.82 2.13
CA LEU A 134 5.16 -10.97 2.83
C LEU A 134 5.96 -11.43 4.06
N GLY A 135 7.29 -11.25 4.06
CA GLY A 135 8.17 -11.74 5.14
C GLY A 135 7.95 -10.98 6.45
N ASP A 136 7.67 -11.71 7.52
CA ASP A 136 7.50 -11.19 8.90
C ASP A 136 6.51 -10.02 9.05
N THR A 137 5.56 -9.86 8.12
CA THR A 137 4.51 -8.84 8.23
C THR A 137 3.19 -9.46 8.68
N LEU A 138 2.37 -8.65 9.36
CA LEU A 138 0.99 -9.04 9.70
C LEU A 138 0.19 -9.37 8.43
N PHE A 139 0.45 -8.65 7.34
CA PHE A 139 -0.19 -8.89 6.06
C PHE A 139 0.12 -10.27 5.50
N GLY A 140 1.41 -10.63 5.42
CA GLY A 140 1.82 -11.95 4.96
C GLY A 140 1.23 -13.07 5.82
N ALA A 141 1.43 -12.96 7.13
CA ALA A 141 1.08 -14.00 8.09
C ALA A 141 -0.43 -14.20 8.29
N PHE A 142 -1.22 -13.12 8.34
CA PHE A 142 -2.64 -13.21 8.70
C PHE A 142 -3.61 -13.17 7.52
N LEU A 143 -3.12 -12.82 6.33
CA LEU A 143 -3.98 -12.59 5.18
C LEU A 143 -3.50 -13.32 3.94
N ALA A 144 -2.30 -13.02 3.44
CA ALA A 144 -1.83 -13.54 2.16
C ALA A 144 -1.58 -15.05 2.19
N PHE A 145 -0.78 -15.58 3.13
CA PHE A 145 -0.52 -17.03 3.18
C PHE A 145 -1.76 -17.88 3.48
N PRO A 146 -2.64 -17.50 4.44
CA PRO A 146 -3.91 -18.21 4.63
C PRO A 146 -4.81 -18.17 3.39
N LEU A 147 -4.83 -17.07 2.63
CA LEU A 147 -5.54 -16.99 1.36
C LEU A 147 -4.96 -17.97 0.33
N PHE A 148 -3.64 -18.00 0.16
CA PHE A 148 -2.97 -18.89 -0.79
C PHE A 148 -3.25 -20.36 -0.50
N ASP A 149 -3.16 -20.78 0.77
CA ASP A 149 -3.46 -22.16 1.16
C ASP A 149 -4.93 -22.54 0.89
N ARG A 150 -5.87 -21.61 1.13
CA ARG A 150 -7.29 -21.82 0.82
C ARG A 150 -7.55 -21.92 -0.68
N LEU A 151 -6.92 -21.08 -1.49
CA LEU A 151 -7.03 -21.14 -2.96
C LEU A 151 -6.49 -22.46 -3.50
N ARG A 152 -5.33 -22.91 -3.00
CA ARG A 152 -4.74 -24.21 -3.36
C ARG A 152 -5.64 -25.37 -2.99
N LYS A 153 -6.19 -25.38 -1.76
CA LYS A 153 -7.16 -26.39 -1.32
C LYS A 153 -8.47 -26.36 -2.11
N GLY A 154 -8.79 -25.21 -2.73
CA GLY A 154 -9.90 -25.04 -3.66
C GLY A 154 -9.61 -25.55 -5.08
N GLY A 155 -8.41 -26.07 -5.35
CA GLY A 155 -8.03 -26.65 -6.65
C GLY A 155 -7.33 -25.69 -7.60
N ALA A 156 -7.03 -24.46 -7.20
CA ALA A 156 -6.19 -23.55 -7.98
C ALA A 156 -4.69 -23.88 -7.80
N LYS A 157 -3.86 -23.52 -8.78
CA LYS A 157 -2.41 -23.56 -8.66
C LYS A 157 -1.87 -22.16 -8.36
N VAL A 158 -1.20 -21.98 -7.22
CA VAL A 158 -0.79 -20.68 -6.72
C VAL A 158 0.70 -20.42 -6.96
N TYR A 159 0.99 -19.34 -7.67
CA TYR A 159 2.32 -18.83 -7.95
C TYR A 159 2.56 -17.53 -7.18
N LEU A 160 3.68 -17.45 -6.48
CA LEU A 160 4.14 -16.23 -5.82
C LEU A 160 5.39 -15.72 -6.52
N TYR A 161 5.33 -14.49 -7.02
CA TYR A 161 6.46 -13.74 -7.57
C TYR A 161 6.94 -12.78 -6.49
N ASN A 162 7.91 -13.23 -5.71
CA ASN A 162 8.43 -12.51 -4.55
C ASN A 162 9.60 -11.60 -4.96
N PHE A 163 9.49 -10.33 -4.62
CA PHE A 163 10.57 -9.36 -4.82
C PHE A 163 10.84 -8.50 -3.59
N GLY A 164 10.55 -9.05 -2.41
CA GLY A 164 10.82 -8.43 -1.12
C GLY A 164 12.26 -8.60 -0.61
N ALA A 165 12.45 -8.45 0.69
CA ALA A 165 13.75 -8.64 1.33
C ALA A 165 14.28 -10.08 1.13
N PRO A 166 15.61 -10.34 1.18
CA PRO A 166 16.19 -11.68 0.94
C PRO A 166 15.68 -12.81 1.82
N ASN A 167 15.13 -12.49 2.99
CA ASN A 167 14.56 -13.46 3.92
C ASN A 167 13.03 -13.50 3.85
N SER A 168 12.41 -12.85 2.87
CA SER A 168 10.96 -12.91 2.68
C SER A 168 10.55 -14.34 2.33
N THR A 169 9.76 -14.93 3.21
CA THR A 169 9.50 -16.36 3.26
C THR A 169 8.70 -16.81 2.03
N CYS A 170 9.22 -17.80 1.32
CA CYS A 170 8.39 -18.67 0.48
C CYS A 170 7.80 -19.73 1.43
N ASP A 171 6.51 -19.63 1.71
CA ASP A 171 5.77 -20.58 2.56
C ASP A 171 5.25 -21.77 1.70
N ASP A 172 5.09 -22.93 2.34
CA ASP A 172 4.42 -24.13 1.81
C ASP A 172 2.94 -23.86 1.43
N ALA A 173 2.42 -22.67 1.74
CA ALA A 173 1.13 -22.16 1.29
C ALA A 173 1.05 -21.90 -0.23
N THR A 174 2.18 -21.88 -0.94
CA THR A 174 2.24 -21.68 -2.40
C THR A 174 2.69 -22.95 -3.13
N ASP A 175 2.26 -23.16 -4.38
CA ASP A 175 2.74 -24.29 -5.18
C ASP A 175 4.11 -23.98 -5.82
N ILE A 176 4.28 -22.73 -6.25
CA ILE A 176 5.51 -22.24 -6.87
C ILE A 176 5.82 -20.86 -6.29
N CYS A 177 7.00 -20.71 -5.71
CA CYS A 177 7.54 -19.42 -5.29
C CYS A 177 8.76 -19.08 -6.15
N ARG A 178 8.71 -17.91 -6.81
CA ARG A 178 9.79 -17.38 -7.64
C ARG A 178 10.37 -16.15 -6.98
N ASP A 179 11.67 -16.19 -6.77
CA ASP A 179 12.45 -14.98 -6.48
C ASP A 179 12.65 -14.20 -7.78
N VAL A 180 12.07 -13.02 -7.86
CA VAL A 180 12.13 -12.15 -9.04
C VAL A 180 12.80 -10.80 -8.76
N ARG A 181 13.52 -10.68 -7.63
CA ARG A 181 14.17 -9.43 -7.21
C ARG A 181 15.11 -8.87 -8.26
N ALA A 182 15.97 -9.75 -8.79
CA ALA A 182 16.99 -9.41 -9.77
C ALA A 182 16.45 -9.31 -11.22
N LEU A 183 15.17 -9.62 -11.45
CA LEU A 183 14.59 -9.56 -12.79
C LEU A 183 14.24 -8.11 -13.17
N SER A 184 14.58 -7.75 -14.41
CA SER A 184 14.03 -6.57 -15.07
C SER A 184 12.53 -6.76 -15.31
N SER A 185 11.81 -5.65 -15.55
CA SER A 185 10.37 -5.70 -15.87
C SER A 185 10.07 -6.61 -17.07
N ASP A 186 10.95 -6.60 -18.08
CA ASP A 186 10.82 -7.44 -19.28
C ASP A 186 11.01 -8.92 -18.98
N ALA A 187 12.05 -9.25 -18.20
CA ALA A 187 12.32 -10.62 -17.79
C ALA A 187 11.22 -11.16 -16.85
N LEU A 188 10.69 -10.31 -15.97
CA LEU A 188 9.55 -10.65 -15.12
C LEU A 188 8.29 -10.91 -15.96
N GLY A 189 7.97 -10.03 -16.90
CA GLY A 189 6.84 -10.23 -17.82
C GLY A 189 6.97 -11.54 -18.60
N GLN A 190 8.15 -11.83 -19.13
CA GLN A 190 8.42 -13.09 -19.84
C GLN A 190 8.25 -14.30 -18.91
N GLN A 191 8.78 -14.23 -17.68
CA GLN A 191 8.64 -15.30 -16.69
C GLN A 191 7.17 -15.60 -16.36
N ILE A 192 6.36 -14.56 -16.15
CA ILE A 192 4.91 -14.70 -15.87
C ILE A 192 4.19 -15.29 -17.08
N HIS A 193 4.53 -14.83 -18.28
CA HIS A 193 3.95 -15.34 -19.53
C HIS A 193 4.29 -16.82 -19.78
N ASP A 194 5.53 -17.23 -19.51
CA ASP A 194 5.97 -18.62 -19.67
C ASP A 194 5.43 -19.55 -18.58
N ASP A 195 5.04 -19.00 -17.42
CA ASP A 195 4.28 -19.73 -16.39
C ASP A 195 2.81 -19.93 -16.76
N GLU A 196 2.33 -19.29 -17.85
CA GLU A 196 0.96 -19.34 -18.33
C GLU A 196 -0.05 -18.97 -17.23
N ILE A 197 0.23 -17.87 -16.52
CA ILE A 197 -0.64 -17.36 -15.46
C ILE A 197 -1.96 -16.91 -16.06
N ASP A 198 -3.06 -17.43 -15.51
CA ASP A 198 -4.42 -17.11 -15.95
C ASP A 198 -4.92 -15.78 -15.35
N ILE A 199 -4.62 -15.57 -14.06
CA ILE A 199 -4.99 -14.34 -13.34
C ILE A 199 -3.80 -13.87 -12.53
N LEU A 200 -3.33 -12.65 -12.81
CA LEU A 200 -2.22 -12.02 -12.13
C LEU A 200 -2.73 -10.94 -11.16
N PHE A 201 -2.47 -11.12 -9.87
CA PHE A 201 -2.80 -10.18 -8.81
C PHE A 201 -1.57 -9.35 -8.44
N ASP A 202 -1.73 -8.03 -8.48
CA ASP A 202 -0.82 -7.09 -7.81
C ASP A 202 -1.28 -6.90 -6.37
N LEU A 203 -0.41 -7.26 -5.41
CA LEU A 203 -0.63 -7.03 -3.99
C LEU A 203 0.14 -5.79 -3.49
N ASN A 204 0.90 -5.09 -4.33
CA ASN A 204 1.77 -4.01 -3.89
C ASN A 204 1.18 -2.62 -4.10
N GLY A 205 0.38 -2.42 -5.14
CA GLY A 205 -0.14 -1.10 -5.49
C GLY A 205 0.94 -0.13 -5.96
N ARG A 206 0.48 1.02 -6.47
CA ARG A 206 1.32 2.05 -7.09
C ARG A 206 2.31 2.72 -6.15
N LEU A 207 1.93 2.86 -4.89
CA LEU A 207 2.66 3.71 -3.95
C LEU A 207 3.91 3.04 -3.36
N ARG A 208 4.14 1.76 -3.65
CA ARG A 208 5.41 1.10 -3.35
C ARG A 208 6.46 1.46 -4.39
N VAL A 209 7.65 1.78 -3.90
CA VAL A 209 8.81 2.16 -4.73
C VAL A 209 9.19 1.07 -5.72
N ASN A 210 9.01 -0.21 -5.36
CA ASN A 210 9.35 -1.36 -6.22
C ASN A 210 8.11 -2.00 -6.87
N ASN A 211 7.07 -1.23 -7.18
CA ASN A 211 5.91 -1.77 -7.90
C ASN A 211 6.34 -2.37 -9.26
N ARG A 212 5.61 -3.39 -9.72
CA ARG A 212 5.95 -4.14 -10.94
C ARG A 212 5.04 -3.83 -12.13
N TYR A 213 4.43 -2.63 -12.12
CA TYR A 213 3.49 -2.22 -13.17
C TYR A 213 4.11 -2.18 -14.57
N ALA A 214 5.39 -1.82 -14.71
CA ALA A 214 6.09 -1.91 -15.99
C ALA A 214 6.06 -3.32 -16.61
N ALA A 215 6.06 -4.37 -15.79
CA ALA A 215 5.93 -5.75 -16.28
C ALA A 215 4.47 -6.05 -16.66
N MET A 216 3.52 -5.57 -15.87
CA MET A 216 2.07 -5.79 -16.06
C MET A 216 1.49 -5.05 -17.27
N ILE A 217 2.03 -3.89 -17.65
CA ILE A 217 1.56 -3.13 -18.82
C ILE A 217 1.69 -3.93 -20.12
N LYS A 218 2.71 -4.81 -20.18
CA LYS A 218 2.88 -5.73 -21.30
C LYS A 218 1.85 -6.86 -21.33
N ARG A 219 0.94 -6.92 -20.35
CA ARG A 219 -0.10 -7.93 -20.17
C ARG A 219 0.44 -9.37 -20.23
N PRO A 220 1.39 -9.77 -19.36
CA PRO A 220 1.91 -11.14 -19.36
C PRO A 220 0.86 -12.20 -19.01
N ALA A 221 -0.23 -11.80 -18.34
CA ALA A 221 -1.41 -12.62 -18.07
C ALA A 221 -2.66 -12.01 -18.75
N PRO A 222 -3.68 -12.83 -19.11
CA PRO A 222 -4.86 -12.36 -19.83
C PRO A 222 -5.79 -11.54 -18.92
N ILE A 223 -5.81 -11.83 -17.61
CA ILE A 223 -6.55 -11.09 -16.58
C ILE A 223 -5.55 -10.58 -15.54
N GLN A 224 -5.60 -9.28 -15.25
CA GLN A 224 -4.78 -8.64 -14.23
C GLN A 224 -5.64 -7.89 -13.21
N VAL A 225 -5.29 -8.00 -11.94
CA VAL A 225 -6.13 -7.58 -10.82
C VAL A 225 -5.30 -6.78 -9.82
N SER A 226 -5.81 -5.63 -9.40
CA SER A 226 -5.30 -4.90 -8.23
C SER A 226 -5.99 -5.40 -6.96
N TYR A 227 -5.23 -5.68 -5.90
CA TYR A 227 -5.79 -6.17 -4.65
C TYR A 227 -5.03 -5.70 -3.39
N MET A 228 -5.78 -5.27 -2.37
CA MET A 228 -5.36 -4.93 -0.99
C MET A 228 -4.55 -3.64 -0.78
N ASN A 229 -3.43 -3.43 -1.48
CA ASN A 229 -2.46 -2.38 -1.07
C ASN A 229 -2.57 -1.05 -1.82
N LEU A 230 -3.69 -0.83 -2.50
CA LEU A 230 -4.01 0.46 -3.10
C LEU A 230 -5.45 0.83 -2.74
N ALA A 231 -5.61 1.88 -1.92
CA ALA A 231 -6.91 2.42 -1.53
C ALA A 231 -7.45 3.37 -2.62
N GLY A 232 -7.62 2.86 -3.84
CA GLY A 232 -8.05 3.62 -5.01
C GLY A 232 -7.67 2.95 -6.32
N THR A 233 -7.96 3.61 -7.45
CA THR A 233 -7.67 3.08 -8.79
C THR A 233 -6.18 3.10 -9.11
N SER A 234 -5.72 2.08 -9.86
CA SER A 234 -4.39 2.08 -10.47
C SER A 234 -4.29 3.08 -11.63
N GLY A 235 -5.42 3.42 -12.27
CA GLY A 235 -5.49 4.24 -13.47
C GLY A 235 -4.97 3.56 -14.74
N LEU A 236 -4.39 2.36 -14.63
CA LEU A 236 -3.76 1.64 -15.73
C LEU A 236 -4.81 0.89 -16.55
N GLY A 237 -4.75 1.02 -17.87
CA GLY A 237 -5.62 0.28 -18.79
C GLY A 237 -5.31 -1.22 -18.86
N CYS A 238 -4.14 -1.64 -18.36
CA CYS A 238 -3.78 -3.05 -18.28
C CYS A 238 -4.35 -3.79 -17.07
N ILE A 239 -4.90 -3.10 -16.06
CA ILE A 239 -5.49 -3.72 -14.88
C ILE A 239 -7.00 -3.82 -15.11
N ASP A 240 -7.51 -5.05 -15.15
CA ASP A 240 -8.89 -5.32 -15.55
C ASP A 240 -9.87 -5.19 -14.37
N TYR A 241 -9.44 -5.61 -13.17
CA TYR A 241 -10.28 -5.64 -11.98
C TYR A 241 -9.59 -5.07 -10.75
N VAL A 242 -10.39 -4.55 -9.83
CA VAL A 242 -9.98 -4.29 -8.44
C VAL A 242 -10.84 -5.14 -7.51
N VAL A 243 -10.20 -5.83 -6.57
CA VAL A 243 -10.92 -6.61 -5.56
C VAL A 243 -11.08 -5.77 -4.29
N THR A 244 -12.33 -5.58 -3.87
CA THR A 244 -12.72 -4.74 -2.72
C THR A 244 -13.98 -5.31 -2.06
N ASP A 245 -14.62 -4.57 -1.14
CA ASP A 245 -15.93 -4.89 -0.57
C ASP A 245 -16.82 -3.63 -0.49
N GLU A 246 -18.11 -3.82 -0.21
CA GLU A 246 -19.11 -2.73 -0.15
C GLU A 246 -18.84 -1.70 0.96
N ASN A 247 -18.11 -2.07 2.02
CA ASN A 247 -17.78 -1.13 3.10
C ASN A 247 -16.61 -0.22 2.70
N ALA A 248 -15.61 -0.79 2.03
CA ALA A 248 -14.43 -0.05 1.58
C ALA A 248 -14.73 0.79 0.32
N VAL A 249 -15.50 0.23 -0.62
CA VAL A 249 -15.89 0.88 -1.87
C VAL A 249 -17.38 0.62 -2.09
N PRO A 250 -18.25 1.51 -1.59
CA PRO A 250 -19.68 1.38 -1.83
C PRO A 250 -20.01 1.58 -3.33
N PRO A 251 -21.14 1.05 -3.84
CA PRO A 251 -21.47 1.07 -5.28
C PRO A 251 -21.41 2.45 -5.96
N GLU A 252 -21.75 3.52 -5.25
CA GLU A 252 -21.69 4.89 -5.75
C GLU A 252 -20.26 5.36 -6.08
N ASP A 253 -19.25 4.73 -5.49
CA ASP A 253 -17.84 5.04 -5.69
C ASP A 253 -17.24 4.30 -6.89
N ASP A 254 -17.98 3.40 -7.57
CA ASP A 254 -17.50 2.69 -8.78
C ASP A 254 -16.99 3.65 -9.85
N ARG A 255 -17.58 4.85 -9.93
CA ARG A 255 -17.17 5.91 -10.87
C ARG A 255 -15.73 6.40 -10.68
N TYR A 256 -15.11 6.14 -9.54
CA TYR A 256 -13.73 6.55 -9.24
C TYR A 256 -12.69 5.49 -9.63
N TYR A 257 -13.12 4.38 -10.23
CA TYR A 257 -12.26 3.28 -10.66
C TYR A 257 -12.24 3.14 -12.18
N THR A 258 -11.04 3.02 -12.74
CA THR A 258 -10.87 2.62 -14.14
C THR A 258 -11.05 1.12 -14.31
N GLU A 259 -10.77 0.34 -13.27
CA GLU A 259 -10.97 -1.11 -13.21
C GLU A 259 -12.44 -1.47 -12.98
N GLN A 260 -12.82 -2.70 -13.35
CA GLN A 260 -14.09 -3.25 -12.90
C GLN A 260 -14.02 -3.63 -11.41
N VAL A 261 -14.98 -3.15 -10.63
CA VAL A 261 -15.01 -3.35 -9.18
C VAL A 261 -15.61 -4.72 -8.83
N CYS A 262 -14.75 -5.63 -8.35
CA CYS A 262 -15.12 -6.95 -7.87
C CYS A 262 -15.29 -6.94 -6.34
N ARG A 263 -16.53 -7.08 -5.86
CA ARG A 263 -16.84 -7.02 -4.43
C ARG A 263 -16.87 -8.40 -3.79
N LEU A 264 -16.05 -8.59 -2.77
CA LEU A 264 -16.15 -9.70 -1.82
C LEU A 264 -17.28 -9.42 -0.81
N PRO A 265 -17.89 -10.47 -0.22
CA PRO A 265 -18.96 -10.29 0.76
C PRO A 265 -18.56 -9.45 1.98
N CYS A 266 -17.28 -9.52 2.40
CA CYS A 266 -16.70 -8.68 3.46
C CYS A 266 -15.18 -8.83 3.52
N GLY A 267 -14.48 -7.81 4.01
CA GLY A 267 -13.10 -7.93 4.48
C GLY A 267 -12.04 -7.97 3.38
N ALA A 268 -12.30 -7.34 2.24
CA ALA A 268 -11.38 -7.40 1.10
C ALA A 268 -9.98 -6.85 1.44
N ASN A 269 -9.90 -5.89 2.35
CA ASN A 269 -8.64 -5.31 2.82
C ASN A 269 -8.06 -6.00 4.08
N GLY A 270 -8.48 -7.23 4.39
CA GLY A 270 -7.99 -7.97 5.55
C GLY A 270 -8.58 -7.51 6.89
N ALA A 271 -9.73 -6.83 6.87
CA ALA A 271 -10.43 -6.40 8.08
C ALA A 271 -10.91 -7.59 8.95
N PHE A 272 -10.98 -8.79 8.38
CA PHE A 272 -11.29 -10.02 9.07
C PHE A 272 -10.17 -11.05 8.86
N LEU A 273 -9.76 -11.70 9.94
CA LEU A 273 -8.99 -12.94 9.85
C LEU A 273 -9.81 -13.98 9.10
N LEU A 274 -9.21 -14.64 8.12
CA LEU A 274 -9.88 -15.75 7.43
C LEU A 274 -10.27 -16.82 8.47
N PRO A 275 -11.51 -17.37 8.44
CA PRO A 275 -11.91 -18.43 9.35
C PRO A 275 -10.91 -19.60 9.32
N GLY A 276 -10.40 -20.01 10.48
CA GLY A 276 -9.34 -21.04 10.58
C GLY A 276 -7.90 -20.52 10.46
N ALA A 277 -7.69 -19.20 10.37
CA ALA A 277 -6.37 -18.59 10.58
C ALA A 277 -5.92 -18.70 12.06
N GLN A 278 -6.82 -19.05 12.99
CA GLN A 278 -6.44 -19.51 14.33
C GLN A 278 -5.61 -20.81 14.22
N GLY A 279 -4.29 -20.68 14.21
CA GLY A 279 -3.33 -21.79 14.12
C GLY A 279 -2.55 -21.87 12.80
N ALA A 280 -2.86 -21.03 11.80
CA ALA A 280 -2.02 -20.89 10.60
C ALA A 280 -0.71 -20.13 10.89
N TYR A 281 -0.66 -19.47 12.05
CA TYR A 281 0.52 -18.77 12.55
C TYR A 281 1.46 -19.73 13.28
N LYS A 282 2.62 -19.99 12.66
CA LYS A 282 3.80 -20.61 13.29
C LYS A 282 4.81 -19.55 13.76
N SER A 283 4.39 -18.36 14.23
CA SER A 283 5.40 -17.53 14.87
C SER A 283 5.57 -17.89 16.33
N GLU A 284 6.82 -17.92 16.72
CA GLU A 284 7.32 -18.16 18.06
C GLU A 284 6.93 -17.04 19.03
N HIS A 285 6.37 -15.94 18.52
CA HIS A 285 5.99 -14.74 19.26
C HIS A 285 4.48 -14.66 19.52
N HIS A 286 3.90 -15.72 20.10
CA HIS A 286 2.58 -15.63 20.69
C HIS A 286 2.65 -14.73 21.93
N VAL A 287 2.25 -13.46 21.81
CA VAL A 287 2.15 -12.57 22.97
C VAL A 287 0.95 -13.02 23.80
N PRO A 288 1.14 -13.59 25.00
CA PRO A 288 0.01 -14.02 25.81
C PRO A 288 -0.85 -12.81 26.18
N VAL A 289 -2.16 -12.98 26.15
CA VAL A 289 -3.09 -11.96 26.63
C VAL A 289 -2.84 -11.75 28.12
N GLY A 290 -2.23 -10.62 28.46
CA GLY A 290 -1.93 -10.24 29.83
C GLY A 290 -3.15 -9.71 30.59
N PRO A 291 -3.00 -9.45 31.90
CA PRO A 291 -4.03 -8.74 32.66
C PRO A 291 -4.26 -7.35 32.06
N SER A 292 -5.51 -6.87 32.14
CA SER A 292 -5.91 -5.58 31.57
C SER A 292 -4.99 -4.43 32.03
N PRO A 293 -4.38 -3.67 31.11
CA PRO A 293 -3.50 -2.55 31.46
C PRO A 293 -4.15 -1.53 32.40
N VAL A 294 -5.44 -1.24 32.21
CA VAL A 294 -6.20 -0.32 33.07
C VAL A 294 -6.24 -0.79 34.52
N LYS A 295 -6.36 -2.11 34.76
CA LYS A 295 -6.39 -2.69 36.11
C LYS A 295 -5.03 -2.62 36.79
N LYS A 296 -3.95 -2.60 36.01
CA LYS A 296 -2.57 -2.55 36.52
C LYS A 296 -2.11 -1.11 36.77
N GLN A 297 -2.44 -0.20 35.86
CA GLN A 297 -1.96 1.20 35.88
C GLN A 297 -2.92 2.17 36.57
N GLY A 298 -4.20 1.82 36.69
CA GLY A 298 -5.24 2.65 37.32
C GLY A 298 -5.87 3.68 36.40
N PHE A 299 -5.44 3.77 35.14
CA PHE A 299 -5.96 4.70 34.13
C PHE A 299 -6.08 4.02 32.76
N VAL A 300 -6.91 4.61 31.89
CA VAL A 300 -7.11 4.14 30.51
C VAL A 300 -5.98 4.62 29.62
N THR A 301 -5.41 3.72 28.82
CA THR A 301 -4.44 4.05 27.77
C THR A 301 -5.06 3.76 26.41
N PHE A 302 -5.37 4.80 25.65
CA PHE A 302 -5.70 4.72 24.23
C PHE A 302 -4.44 4.50 23.41
N GLY A 303 -4.57 3.91 22.21
CA GLY A 303 -3.43 3.66 21.34
C GLY A 303 -3.77 3.91 19.87
N SER A 304 -2.88 4.61 19.16
CA SER A 304 -2.90 4.76 17.70
C SER A 304 -1.49 4.49 17.17
N PHE A 305 -1.31 3.35 16.51
CA PHE A 305 -0.02 2.93 15.93
C PHE A 305 -0.04 3.12 14.42
N ASN A 306 -0.60 4.24 14.00
CA ASN A 306 -0.69 4.64 12.61
C ASN A 306 0.51 5.52 12.28
N ALA A 307 0.99 5.41 11.04
CA ALA A 307 2.00 6.33 10.53
C ALA A 307 1.57 7.79 10.67
N THR A 308 2.53 8.67 10.94
CA THR A 308 2.31 10.09 11.26
C THR A 308 1.48 10.83 10.21
N PHE A 309 1.63 10.50 8.92
CA PHE A 309 0.85 11.09 7.84
C PHE A 309 -0.67 10.83 7.93
N LYS A 310 -1.13 9.91 8.79
CA LYS A 310 -2.55 9.66 9.08
C LYS A 310 -3.06 10.48 10.28
N LEU A 311 -2.20 11.21 10.97
CA LEU A 311 -2.55 12.05 12.11
C LEU A 311 -2.85 13.47 11.64
N SER A 312 -4.04 13.68 11.08
CA SER A 312 -4.51 15.01 10.68
C SER A 312 -4.88 15.87 11.89
N ASP A 313 -4.95 17.19 11.71
CA ASP A 313 -5.40 18.14 12.74
C ASP A 313 -6.80 17.78 13.27
N GLU A 314 -7.71 17.28 12.41
CA GLU A 314 -9.03 16.81 12.81
C GLU A 314 -8.94 15.58 13.72
N SER A 315 -8.09 14.62 13.38
CA SER A 315 -7.90 13.41 14.19
C SER A 315 -7.27 13.72 15.54
N LEU A 316 -6.30 14.64 15.59
CA LEU A 316 -5.65 15.11 16.81
C LEU A 316 -6.62 15.92 17.68
N GLY A 317 -7.45 16.76 17.06
CA GLY A 317 -8.54 17.47 17.73
C GLY A 317 -9.55 16.52 18.38
N ALA A 318 -9.96 15.47 17.67
CA ALA A 318 -10.83 14.43 18.22
C ALA A 318 -10.18 13.70 19.40
N TRP A 319 -8.90 13.33 19.29
CA TRP A 319 -8.15 12.73 20.39
C TRP A 319 -8.08 13.65 21.61
N ALA A 320 -7.82 14.95 21.41
CA ALA A 320 -7.79 15.93 22.49
C ALA A 320 -9.14 16.00 23.22
N GLU A 321 -10.26 16.01 22.49
CA GLU A 321 -11.60 16.01 23.06
C GLU A 321 -11.88 14.74 23.88
N ILE A 322 -11.46 13.58 23.38
CA ILE A 322 -11.59 12.29 24.09
C ILE A 322 -10.81 12.32 25.41
N LEU A 323 -9.54 12.76 25.38
CA LEU A 323 -8.68 12.81 26.57
C LEU A 323 -9.19 13.81 27.61
N GLN A 324 -9.80 14.91 27.20
CA GLN A 324 -10.44 15.87 28.12
C GLN A 324 -11.69 15.28 28.79
N ARG A 325 -12.44 14.41 28.11
CA ARG A 325 -13.64 13.75 28.64
C ARG A 325 -13.34 12.54 29.51
N VAL A 326 -12.14 11.98 29.42
CA VAL A 326 -11.69 10.86 30.24
C VAL A 326 -10.46 11.31 31.04
N PRO A 327 -10.67 11.98 32.19
CA PRO A 327 -9.57 12.45 33.03
C PRO A 327 -8.58 11.33 33.38
N ASP A 328 -7.32 11.71 33.54
CA ASP A 328 -6.19 10.82 33.86
C ASP A 328 -5.85 9.77 32.79
N SER A 329 -6.56 9.73 31.65
CA SER A 329 -6.22 8.85 30.54
C SER A 329 -4.92 9.28 29.83
N ARG A 330 -4.38 8.36 29.04
CA ARG A 330 -3.17 8.53 28.21
C ARG A 330 -3.46 8.12 26.78
N LEU A 331 -2.76 8.74 25.83
CA LEU A 331 -2.72 8.31 24.42
C LEU A 331 -1.30 7.88 24.07
N LEU A 332 -1.16 6.67 23.56
CA LEU A 332 0.09 6.16 23.01
C LEU A 332 0.07 6.27 21.48
N LEU A 333 0.95 7.10 20.93
CA LEU A 333 1.22 7.20 19.50
C LEU A 333 2.50 6.42 19.18
N LYS A 334 2.53 5.71 18.05
CA LYS A 334 3.69 4.92 17.61
C LYS A 334 3.92 5.00 16.12
#